data_AF-A0ABD3RB14-F1
#
_entry.id   AF-A0ABD3RB14-F1
#
_cell.length_a   1.000
_cell.length_b   1.000
_cell.length_c   1.000
_cell.angle_alpha   90.00
_cell.angle_beta   90.00
_cell.angle_gamma   90.00
#
_symmetry.space_group_name_H-M   'P 1'
#
loop_
_entity.id
_entity.type
_entity.pdbx_description
1 polymer ?
#
loop_
_entity_poly.entity_id
_entity_poly.type
_entity_poly.pdbx_seq_one_letter_code
_entity_poly.pdbx_strand_id
1 'polypeptide(L)'
;MKKQTNANRKNPLIKGYLPIRIELPPVGGKDDQHIFTSFIYIKEHAPKSQQGSTSTLSNKGSYTLFIANAPANGPIRTDLFLRALFESYGAVSRVTVAQDPRRVGSSSSTGEEEAVEIFRETALSEVDANYATSFGRIRKGDGKFAHVVFASSKEMKKALKRLDREISAATDGFVMRLDGELIDQLKAKTAQLAFDENNDGDGEDKEALNHLLTGIHAIAAQSRQTAGRHISRQKLMQMCNDAMASFESEEEEAARRAKVASDQPDEDGFITVTQKSTPTFGAANGMEEELHHRRKAGKRNRKRKGGSGADELSDFYRFQTKESRKKEAHDLKARFEEDLAKVKKMKEERAYRPF
;
A
#
# COMPACT_ATOMS: atom_id res chain seq x y z
N MET A 1 13.34 48.76 -41.28
CA MET A 1 13.65 47.37 -40.87
C MET A 1 13.09 47.14 -39.47
N LYS A 2 11.92 46.51 -39.36
CA LYS A 2 11.24 46.28 -38.07
C LYS A 2 11.90 45.09 -37.38
N LYS A 3 12.53 45.33 -36.22
CA LYS A 3 12.98 44.27 -35.30
C LYS A 3 11.77 43.43 -34.93
N GLN A 4 11.72 42.17 -35.39
CA GLN A 4 10.76 41.21 -34.87
C GLN A 4 11.15 40.93 -33.42
N THR A 5 10.32 41.40 -32.50
CA THR A 5 10.42 41.06 -31.09
C THR A 5 10.18 39.56 -30.96
N ASN A 6 11.13 38.84 -30.36
CA ASN A 6 11.01 37.43 -30.02
C ASN A 6 9.85 37.25 -29.04
N ALA A 7 8.66 37.04 -29.58
CA ALA A 7 7.48 36.69 -28.80
C ALA A 7 7.77 35.38 -28.07
N ASN A 8 7.51 35.39 -26.77
CA ASN A 8 7.68 34.31 -25.81
C ASN A 8 6.83 33.09 -26.22
N ARG A 9 7.31 32.28 -27.17
CA ARG A 9 6.67 31.03 -27.59
C ARG A 9 6.91 29.99 -26.50
N LYS A 10 5.96 29.88 -25.57
CA LYS A 10 5.97 28.79 -24.57
C LYS A 10 5.80 27.46 -25.28
N ASN A 11 6.66 26.50 -24.97
CA ASN A 11 6.56 25.16 -25.53
C ASN A 11 5.27 24.47 -25.05
N PRO A 12 4.58 23.70 -25.91
CA PRO A 12 3.31 23.08 -25.56
C PRO A 12 3.52 22.01 -24.47
N LEU A 13 2.97 22.26 -23.27
CA LEU A 13 2.99 21.30 -22.18
C LEU A 13 1.86 20.27 -22.35
N ILE A 14 2.18 18.99 -22.20
CA ILE A 14 1.19 17.91 -22.20
C ILE A 14 0.81 17.62 -20.76
N LYS A 15 -0.39 17.98 -20.31
CA LYS A 15 -0.85 17.79 -18.91
C LYS A 15 0.14 18.35 -17.85
N GLY A 16 0.81 19.45 -18.20
CA GLY A 16 1.83 20.09 -17.36
C GLY A 16 3.22 19.43 -17.39
N TYR A 17 3.46 18.50 -18.31
CA TYR A 17 4.78 17.93 -18.60
C TYR A 17 5.40 18.61 -19.81
N LEU A 18 6.71 18.85 -19.74
CA LEU A 18 7.54 19.29 -20.85
C LEU A 18 8.10 18.05 -21.58
N PRO A 19 7.69 17.78 -22.83
CA PRO A 19 8.24 16.69 -23.62
C PRO A 19 9.65 17.05 -24.11
N ILE A 20 10.60 16.14 -23.93
CA ILE A 20 11.97 16.29 -24.43
C ILE A 20 12.36 15.05 -25.21
N ARG A 21 12.90 15.23 -26.41
CA ARG A 21 13.47 14.15 -27.22
C ARG A 21 14.89 13.86 -26.74
N ILE A 22 15.20 12.59 -26.50
CA ILE A 22 16.50 12.09 -26.09
C ILE A 22 17.02 11.09 -27.12
N GLU A 23 18.33 11.09 -27.32
CA GLU A 23 19.03 10.06 -28.09
C GLU A 23 19.38 8.88 -27.18
N LEU A 24 18.99 7.68 -27.59
CA LEU A 24 19.29 6.46 -26.83
C LEU A 24 20.66 5.90 -27.25
N PRO A 25 21.45 5.39 -26.30
CA PRO A 25 22.71 4.73 -26.63
C PRO A 25 22.49 3.55 -27.59
N PRO A 26 23.38 3.33 -28.58
CA PRO A 26 23.25 2.21 -29.49
C PRO A 26 23.35 0.89 -28.72
N VAL A 27 22.43 -0.01 -29.00
CA VAL A 27 22.36 -1.36 -28.44
C VAL A 27 23.18 -2.24 -29.36
N GLY A 28 24.43 -2.53 -28.99
CA GLY A 28 25.41 -3.17 -29.87
C GLY A 28 24.83 -4.37 -30.63
N GLY A 29 24.71 -4.22 -31.95
CA GLY A 29 24.09 -5.16 -32.87
C GLY A 29 24.57 -4.90 -34.30
N LYS A 30 24.22 -5.75 -35.26
CA LYS A 30 24.71 -5.63 -36.66
C LYS A 30 24.24 -4.35 -37.37
N ASP A 31 23.31 -3.61 -36.77
CA ASP A 31 22.66 -2.42 -37.32
C ASP A 31 23.00 -1.14 -36.51
N ASP A 32 24.28 -0.88 -36.27
CA ASP A 32 24.78 0.34 -35.58
C ASP A 32 24.53 1.65 -36.37
N GLN A 33 23.77 1.61 -37.47
CA GLN A 33 23.53 2.73 -38.37
C GLN A 33 22.27 3.55 -38.01
N HIS A 34 21.42 3.04 -37.11
CA HIS A 34 20.17 3.71 -36.75
C HIS A 34 20.25 4.44 -35.40
N ILE A 35 20.06 5.76 -35.45
CA ILE A 35 19.93 6.60 -34.26
C ILE A 35 18.51 6.46 -33.71
N PHE A 36 18.37 5.79 -32.57
CA PHE A 36 17.10 5.67 -31.88
C PHE A 36 16.87 6.87 -30.97
N THR A 37 15.74 7.56 -31.16
CA THR A 37 15.32 8.66 -30.28
C THR A 37 14.05 8.27 -29.53
N SER A 38 13.94 8.72 -28.28
CA SER A 38 12.77 8.53 -27.43
C SER A 38 12.33 9.86 -26.84
N PHE A 39 11.12 9.93 -26.29
CA PHE A 39 10.61 11.11 -25.59
C PHE A 39 10.50 10.85 -24.10
N ILE A 40 11.08 11.75 -23.30
CA ILE A 40 10.86 11.81 -21.85
C ILE A 40 9.95 12.99 -21.51
N TYR A 41 9.18 12.86 -20.43
CA TYR A 41 8.25 13.88 -19.98
C TYR A 41 8.65 14.40 -18.61
N ILE A 42 8.99 15.68 -18.52
CA ILE A 42 9.56 16.26 -17.30
C ILE A 42 8.57 17.23 -16.67
N LYS A 43 8.47 17.20 -15.34
CA LYS A 43 7.63 18.10 -14.56
C LYS A 43 8.29 18.46 -13.23
N GLU A 44 8.10 19.70 -12.79
CA GLU A 44 8.47 20.09 -11.43
C GLU A 44 7.66 19.28 -10.40
N HIS A 45 8.36 18.61 -9.48
CA HIS A 45 7.73 17.76 -8.47
C HIS A 45 7.74 18.46 -7.12
N ALA A 46 6.57 18.89 -6.65
CA ALA A 46 6.39 19.30 -5.27
C ALA A 46 6.02 18.06 -4.44
N PRO A 47 6.78 17.72 -3.37
CA PRO A 47 6.38 16.63 -2.49
C PRO A 47 5.02 16.93 -1.89
N LYS A 48 4.08 15.98 -1.97
CA LYS A 48 2.84 16.07 -1.22
C LYS A 48 3.21 15.98 0.27
N SER A 49 2.87 17.01 1.05
CA SER A 49 2.97 16.94 2.51
C SER A 49 2.12 15.75 2.96
N GLN A 50 2.74 14.72 3.53
CA GLN A 50 1.99 13.67 4.19
C GLN A 50 1.20 14.33 5.32
N GLN A 51 -0.13 14.16 5.31
CA GLN A 51 -1.00 14.57 6.41
C GLN A 51 -0.60 13.72 7.63
N GLY A 52 0.21 14.26 8.53
CA GLY A 52 0.57 13.58 9.77
C GLY A 52 1.86 14.03 10.45
N SER A 53 2.82 14.63 9.73
CA SER A 53 4.06 15.10 10.37
C SER A 53 4.03 16.62 10.55
N THR A 54 4.01 17.06 11.81
CA THR A 54 4.26 18.45 12.25
C THR A 54 5.72 18.84 12.00
N SER A 55 6.11 18.93 10.73
CA SER A 55 7.36 19.59 10.35
C SER A 55 7.02 20.90 9.64
N THR A 56 7.23 22.00 10.34
CA THR A 56 7.27 23.38 9.86
C THR A 56 8.43 23.62 8.90
N LEU A 57 8.56 22.82 7.84
CA LEU A 57 9.42 23.16 6.69
C LEU A 57 8.58 23.84 5.62
N SER A 58 8.31 25.10 5.92
CA SER A 58 7.71 26.09 5.03
C SER A 58 8.52 26.24 3.74
N ASN A 59 7.81 26.28 2.60
CA ASN A 59 8.18 26.98 1.36
C ASN A 59 9.62 26.88 0.83
N LYS A 60 10.38 25.81 1.12
CA LYS A 60 11.56 25.47 0.33
C LYS A 60 11.05 24.98 -1.02
N GLY A 61 11.15 25.85 -2.03
CA GLY A 61 10.76 25.53 -3.40
C GLY A 61 11.28 24.15 -3.80
N SER A 62 10.47 23.41 -4.53
CA SER A 62 10.87 22.06 -4.93
C SER A 62 12.16 22.13 -5.77
N TYR A 63 13.05 21.19 -5.54
CA TYR A 63 14.34 21.06 -6.23
C TYR A 63 14.45 19.70 -6.92
N THR A 64 13.30 19.08 -7.15
CA THR A 64 13.16 17.74 -7.72
C THR A 64 12.35 17.80 -9.02
N LEU A 65 12.90 17.22 -10.08
CA LEU A 65 12.18 17.01 -11.33
C LEU A 65 11.66 15.59 -11.37
N PHE A 66 10.37 15.44 -11.62
CA PHE A 66 9.75 14.15 -11.94
C PHE A 66 9.83 13.92 -13.44
N ILE A 67 10.29 12.72 -13.80
CA ILE A 67 10.48 12.27 -15.17
C ILE A 67 9.58 11.06 -15.38
N ALA A 68 8.76 11.11 -16.42
CA ALA A 68 7.98 9.98 -16.90
C ALA A 68 8.50 9.51 -18.26
N ASN A 69 8.30 8.22 -18.52
CA ASN A 69 8.83 7.51 -19.69
C ASN A 69 10.37 7.54 -19.77
N ALA A 70 11.05 7.38 -18.63
CA ALA A 70 12.49 7.24 -18.61
C ALA A 70 12.91 5.95 -19.37
N PRO A 71 14.03 5.99 -20.11
CA PRO A 71 14.49 4.84 -20.89
C PRO A 71 14.97 3.73 -19.96
N ALA A 72 14.16 2.67 -19.83
CA ALA A 72 14.47 1.51 -19.02
C ALA A 72 15.00 0.34 -19.87
N ASN A 73 15.76 -0.57 -19.25
CA ASN A 73 16.30 -1.78 -19.86
C ASN A 73 17.28 -1.54 -21.02
N GLY A 74 17.97 -0.40 -21.01
CA GLY A 74 19.03 -0.07 -21.97
C GLY A 74 20.39 -0.69 -21.62
N PRO A 75 21.44 -0.42 -22.43
CA PRO A 75 22.81 -0.83 -22.12
C PRO A 75 23.40 -0.07 -20.91
N ILE A 76 22.80 1.07 -20.55
CA ILE A 76 23.18 1.91 -19.42
C ILE A 76 22.02 1.92 -18.42
N ARG A 77 22.30 1.84 -17.11
CA ARG A 77 21.28 1.99 -16.07
C ARG A 77 20.60 3.36 -16.16
N THR A 78 19.28 3.37 -15.96
CA THR A 78 18.43 4.56 -16.11
C THR A 78 18.87 5.71 -15.18
N ASP A 79 19.25 5.39 -13.94
CA ASP A 79 19.70 6.36 -12.94
C ASP A 79 21.00 7.07 -13.35
N LEU A 80 21.98 6.30 -13.83
CA LEU A 80 23.26 6.80 -14.33
C LEU A 80 23.09 7.63 -15.60
N PHE A 81 22.27 7.14 -16.53
CA PHE A 81 21.96 7.83 -17.78
C PHE A 81 21.31 9.20 -17.52
N LEU A 82 20.27 9.24 -16.70
CA LEU A 82 19.59 10.49 -16.36
C LEU A 82 20.50 11.44 -15.57
N ARG A 83 21.34 10.94 -14.67
CA ARG A 83 22.29 11.78 -13.94
C ARG A 83 23.23 12.50 -14.91
N ALA A 84 23.88 11.76 -15.79
CA ALA A 84 24.79 12.33 -16.79
C ALA A 84 24.09 13.33 -17.71
N LEU A 85 22.84 13.04 -18.10
CA LEU A 85 22.04 13.88 -18.98
C LEU A 85 21.74 15.25 -18.35
N PHE A 86 21.33 15.28 -17.08
CA PHE A 86 20.98 16.53 -16.38
C PHE A 86 22.16 17.27 -15.76
N GLU A 87 23.30 16.61 -15.57
CA GLU A 87 24.53 17.22 -15.05
C GLU A 87 25.06 18.33 -15.97
N SER A 88 24.82 18.22 -17.28
CA SER A 88 25.13 19.27 -18.26
C SER A 88 24.29 20.56 -18.08
N TYR A 89 23.14 20.45 -17.41
CA TYR A 89 22.19 21.56 -17.19
C TYR A 89 22.24 22.15 -15.77
N GLY A 90 22.74 21.40 -14.79
CA GLY A 90 22.92 21.85 -13.41
C GLY A 90 23.47 20.76 -12.49
N ALA A 91 23.87 21.11 -11.28
CA ALA A 91 24.42 20.14 -10.33
C ALA A 91 23.33 19.21 -9.79
N VAL A 92 23.45 17.92 -10.10
CA VAL A 92 22.53 16.86 -9.65
C VAL A 92 23.07 16.22 -8.38
N SER A 93 22.27 16.24 -7.31
CA SER A 93 22.60 15.61 -6.03
C SER A 93 22.40 14.09 -6.08
N ARG A 94 21.23 13.64 -6.55
CA ARG A 94 20.90 12.22 -6.71
C ARG A 94 19.78 11.99 -7.71
N VAL A 95 19.73 10.79 -8.27
CA VAL A 95 18.63 10.32 -9.11
C VAL A 95 18.01 9.11 -8.43
N THR A 96 16.69 9.14 -8.26
CA THR A 96 15.92 8.00 -7.74
C THR A 96 15.02 7.50 -8.84
N VAL A 97 15.06 6.21 -9.11
CA VAL A 97 14.32 5.58 -10.22
C VAL A 97 13.29 4.63 -9.64
N ALA A 98 12.09 4.63 -10.22
CA ALA A 98 10.97 3.84 -9.78
C ALA A 98 10.19 3.27 -10.97
N GLN A 99 9.67 2.06 -10.79
CA GLN A 99 8.77 1.43 -11.76
C GLN A 99 7.37 2.02 -11.70
N ASP A 100 6.89 2.30 -10.49
CA ASP A 100 5.62 2.96 -10.24
C ASP A 100 5.79 4.19 -9.36
N PRO A 101 5.22 5.35 -9.76
CA PRO A 101 5.39 6.60 -9.03
C PRO A 101 4.65 6.61 -7.69
N ARG A 102 3.72 5.65 -7.47
CA ARG A 102 2.99 5.47 -6.21
C ARG A 102 3.80 4.72 -5.15
N ARG A 103 4.84 3.97 -5.54
CA ARG A 103 5.70 3.21 -4.62
C ARG A 103 6.77 4.08 -3.94
N VAL A 104 7.09 5.25 -4.51
CA VAL A 104 8.20 6.14 -4.05
C VAL A 104 7.86 6.98 -2.80
N GLY A 105 6.67 6.79 -2.22
CA GLY A 105 6.23 7.45 -0.99
C GLY A 105 6.07 6.52 0.21
N SER A 106 6.33 5.22 0.05
CA SER A 106 6.17 4.22 1.10
C SER A 106 7.51 3.71 1.58
N SER A 107 8.27 4.57 2.27
CA SER A 107 9.27 4.10 3.23
C SER A 107 8.62 3.83 4.59
N SER A 108 7.30 3.63 4.63
CA SER A 108 6.51 3.32 5.82
C SER A 108 5.39 2.30 5.55
N SER A 109 5.45 1.52 4.46
CA SER A 109 4.69 0.27 4.43
C SER A 109 5.57 -0.74 5.14
N THR A 110 5.10 -1.20 6.29
CA THR A 110 5.58 -2.37 7.00
C THR A 110 5.97 -3.47 6.00
N GLY A 111 7.08 -4.16 6.24
CA GLY A 111 7.63 -5.17 5.32
C GLY A 111 6.66 -6.30 4.93
N GLU A 112 5.51 -6.37 5.61
CA GLU A 112 4.39 -7.25 5.32
C GLU A 112 3.69 -6.93 3.98
N GLU A 113 3.46 -5.66 3.62
CA GLU A 113 2.78 -5.34 2.36
C GLU A 113 3.67 -5.63 1.15
N GLU A 114 4.98 -5.42 1.26
CA GLU A 114 5.94 -5.69 0.18
C GLU A 114 6.09 -7.21 -0.04
N ALA A 115 6.12 -8.02 1.02
CA ALA A 115 6.15 -9.48 0.91
C ALA A 115 4.83 -10.06 0.37
N VAL A 116 3.68 -9.53 0.79
CA VAL A 116 2.35 -9.95 0.33
C VAL A 116 2.10 -9.52 -1.12
N GLU A 117 2.61 -8.36 -1.55
CA GLU A 117 2.50 -7.92 -2.95
C GLU A 117 3.44 -8.69 -3.89
N ILE A 118 4.67 -9.02 -3.46
CA ILE A 118 5.55 -9.91 -4.23
C ILE A 118 4.91 -11.30 -4.37
N PHE A 119 4.28 -11.81 -3.31
CA PHE A 119 3.54 -13.08 -3.32
C PHE A 119 2.29 -13.02 -4.19
N ARG A 120 1.56 -11.89 -4.19
CA ARG A 120 0.37 -11.68 -5.03
C ARG A 120 0.75 -11.49 -6.51
N GLU A 121 1.86 -10.81 -6.79
CA GLU A 121 2.41 -10.64 -8.13
C GLU A 121 2.89 -11.97 -8.70
N THR A 122 3.59 -12.80 -7.91
CA THR A 122 3.96 -14.17 -8.32
C THR A 122 2.75 -15.09 -8.49
N ALA A 123 1.75 -15.03 -7.62
CA ALA A 123 0.53 -15.84 -7.73
C ALA A 123 -0.36 -15.44 -8.93
N LEU A 124 -0.44 -14.15 -9.28
CA LEU A 124 -1.15 -13.68 -10.48
C LEU A 124 -0.38 -13.96 -11.77
N SER A 125 0.95 -14.14 -11.68
CA SER A 125 1.79 -14.53 -12.82
C SER A 125 1.58 -15.98 -13.28
N GLU A 126 1.04 -16.85 -12.41
CA GLU A 126 0.81 -18.27 -12.71
C GLU A 126 -0.48 -18.53 -13.50
N VAL A 127 -1.38 -17.54 -13.66
CA VAL A 127 -2.72 -17.77 -14.25
C VAL A 127 -2.85 -17.32 -15.71
N ASP A 128 -2.00 -16.42 -16.22
CA ASP A 128 -2.09 -15.92 -17.61
C ASP A 128 -0.77 -16.09 -18.41
N ALA A 129 -0.43 -17.35 -18.68
CA ALA A 129 0.76 -17.73 -19.47
C ALA A 129 0.75 -17.28 -20.95
N ASN A 130 -0.31 -16.60 -21.43
CA ASN A 130 -0.47 -16.24 -22.84
C ASN A 130 -0.47 -14.73 -23.16
N TYR A 131 -0.22 -13.83 -22.19
CA TYR A 131 -0.11 -12.39 -22.46
C TYR A 131 1.13 -11.70 -21.86
N ALA A 132 1.97 -12.39 -21.09
CA ALA A 132 3.19 -11.82 -20.49
C ALA A 132 4.45 -12.02 -21.37
N THR A 133 4.34 -11.81 -22.69
CA THR A 133 5.50 -11.59 -23.54
C THR A 133 6.03 -10.17 -23.30
N SER A 134 7.19 -10.03 -22.62
CA SER A 134 8.23 -8.98 -22.81
C SER A 134 8.81 -8.28 -21.57
N PHE A 135 8.64 -8.75 -20.33
CA PHE A 135 9.31 -8.11 -19.18
C PHE A 135 10.40 -9.00 -18.57
N GLY A 136 11.64 -8.82 -19.07
CA GLY A 136 12.83 -9.30 -18.38
C GLY A 136 12.92 -8.71 -16.98
N ARG A 137 13.49 -9.46 -16.03
CA ARG A 137 13.66 -9.02 -14.64
C ARG A 137 14.33 -7.64 -14.63
N ILE A 138 13.66 -6.71 -13.96
CA ILE A 138 14.03 -5.30 -13.83
C ILE A 138 15.37 -5.21 -13.08
N ARG A 139 16.40 -4.62 -13.69
CA ARG A 139 17.67 -4.34 -13.01
C ARG A 139 17.44 -3.27 -11.94
N LYS A 140 18.11 -3.39 -10.78
CA LYS A 140 18.08 -2.33 -9.75
C LYS A 140 18.56 -1.03 -10.40
N GLY A 141 17.84 0.07 -10.18
CA GLY A 141 18.17 1.37 -10.82
C GLY A 141 17.60 1.57 -12.23
N ASP A 142 16.85 0.61 -12.78
CA ASP A 142 16.02 0.81 -13.97
C ASP A 142 14.54 1.02 -13.62
N GLY A 143 13.88 1.92 -14.35
CA GLY A 143 12.48 2.26 -14.11
C GLY A 143 11.89 3.26 -15.09
N LYS A 144 10.57 3.19 -15.25
CA LYS A 144 9.80 4.04 -16.17
C LYS A 144 9.64 5.47 -15.66
N PHE A 145 9.82 5.69 -14.36
CA PHE A 145 9.72 6.99 -13.71
C PHE A 145 10.99 7.29 -12.93
N ALA A 146 11.35 8.56 -12.82
CA ALA A 146 12.50 8.98 -12.02
C ALA A 146 12.25 10.32 -11.34
N HIS A 147 12.88 10.53 -10.19
CA HIS A 147 13.05 11.85 -9.60
C HIS A 147 14.52 12.24 -9.64
N VAL A 148 14.82 13.33 -10.34
CA VAL A 148 16.15 13.95 -10.38
C VAL A 148 16.18 15.08 -9.36
N VAL A 149 17.04 14.93 -8.36
CA VAL A 149 17.18 15.88 -7.25
C VAL A 149 18.40 16.77 -7.51
N PHE A 150 18.18 18.07 -7.68
CA PHE A 150 19.25 19.05 -7.87
C PHE A 150 19.86 19.49 -6.54
N ALA A 151 21.06 20.07 -6.54
CA ALA A 151 21.65 20.59 -5.30
C ALA A 151 20.87 21.81 -4.76
N SER A 152 20.22 22.59 -5.64
CA SER A 152 19.37 23.72 -5.25
C SER A 152 18.14 23.88 -6.14
N SER A 153 17.04 24.42 -5.58
CA SER A 153 15.85 24.81 -6.35
C SER A 153 16.17 25.87 -7.42
N LYS A 154 17.19 26.72 -7.17
CA LYS A 154 17.67 27.70 -8.16
C LYS A 154 18.30 27.02 -9.38
N GLU A 155 19.09 25.97 -9.16
CA GLU A 155 19.74 25.23 -10.23
C GLU A 155 18.73 24.45 -11.05
N MET A 156 17.77 23.79 -10.40
CA MET A 156 16.65 23.13 -11.09
C MET A 156 15.88 24.11 -11.99
N LYS A 157 15.52 25.30 -11.47
CA LYS A 157 14.80 26.32 -12.25
C LYS A 157 15.67 26.88 -13.39
N LYS A 158 16.98 27.00 -13.18
CA LYS A 158 17.93 27.41 -14.22
C LYS A 158 18.02 26.35 -15.33
N ALA A 159 18.09 25.07 -14.96
CA ALA A 159 18.09 23.94 -15.88
C ALA A 159 16.82 23.92 -16.74
N LEU A 160 15.63 24.03 -16.12
CA LEU A 160 14.35 24.08 -16.84
C LEU A 160 14.27 25.27 -17.81
N LYS A 161 14.69 26.47 -17.40
CA LYS A 161 14.71 27.65 -18.28
C LYS A 161 15.68 27.49 -19.44
N ARG A 162 16.82 26.84 -19.20
CA ARG A 162 17.81 26.55 -20.24
C ARG A 162 17.26 25.55 -21.25
N LEU A 163 16.63 24.48 -20.79
CA LEU A 163 15.95 23.51 -21.64
C LEU A 163 14.83 24.17 -22.46
N ASP A 164 13.96 24.96 -21.83
CA ASP A 164 12.87 25.66 -22.53
C ASP A 164 13.42 26.60 -23.63
N ARG A 165 14.51 27.31 -23.34
CA ARG A 165 15.20 28.17 -24.32
C ARG A 165 15.82 27.36 -25.47
N GLU A 166 16.49 26.24 -25.18
CA GLU A 166 17.12 25.39 -26.20
C GLU A 166 16.07 24.73 -27.09
N ILE A 167 14.93 24.31 -26.52
CA ILE A 167 13.78 23.78 -27.27
C ILE A 167 13.17 24.87 -28.15
N SER A 168 12.97 26.09 -27.64
CA SER A 168 12.42 27.19 -28.45
C SER A 168 13.37 27.71 -29.53
N ALA A 169 14.69 27.55 -29.34
CA ALA A 169 15.70 27.98 -30.31
C ALA A 169 15.92 26.94 -31.43
N ALA A 170 15.71 25.64 -31.14
CA ALA A 170 15.88 24.58 -32.11
C ALA A 170 14.79 24.65 -33.20
N THR A 171 15.19 24.89 -34.45
CA THR A 171 14.27 24.92 -35.59
C THR A 171 13.88 23.52 -36.06
N ASP A 172 14.75 22.52 -35.86
CA ASP A 172 14.61 21.14 -36.36
C ASP A 172 14.35 20.08 -35.25
N GLY A 173 13.74 20.51 -34.14
CA GLY A 173 13.47 19.65 -32.99
C GLY A 173 14.71 19.43 -32.12
N PHE A 174 14.62 19.87 -30.88
CA PHE A 174 15.70 19.72 -29.90
C PHE A 174 15.85 18.25 -29.47
N VAL A 175 17.08 17.74 -29.50
CA VAL A 175 17.45 16.39 -29.04
C VAL A 175 18.55 16.50 -27.98
N MET A 176 18.31 15.94 -26.80
CA MET A 176 19.38 15.78 -25.81
C MET A 176 20.21 14.55 -26.15
N ARG A 177 21.53 14.72 -26.14
CA ARG A 177 22.51 13.68 -26.46
C ARG A 177 23.62 13.68 -25.42
N LEU A 178 24.18 12.50 -25.17
CA LEU A 178 25.39 12.31 -24.36
C LEU A 178 26.59 12.11 -25.29
N ASP A 179 27.77 12.53 -24.82
CA ASP A 179 29.01 12.32 -25.57
C ASP A 179 29.36 10.83 -25.66
N GLY A 180 29.95 10.40 -26.78
CA GLY A 180 30.27 8.99 -27.03
C GLY A 180 31.21 8.39 -25.97
N GLU A 181 32.25 9.15 -25.57
CA GLU A 181 33.18 8.72 -24.52
C GLU A 181 32.47 8.52 -23.16
N LEU A 182 31.52 9.40 -22.84
CA LEU A 182 30.74 9.31 -21.61
C LEU A 182 29.79 8.12 -21.64
N ILE A 183 29.18 7.82 -22.79
CA ILE A 183 28.34 6.63 -22.99
C ILE A 183 29.13 5.36 -22.68
N ASP A 184 30.36 5.25 -23.15
CA ASP A 184 31.19 4.06 -22.92
C ASP A 184 31.62 3.91 -21.46
N GLN A 185 31.97 5.03 -20.79
CA GLN A 185 32.23 5.04 -19.35
C GLN A 185 31.00 4.59 -18.53
N LEU A 186 29.81 5.06 -18.90
CA LEU A 186 28.56 4.70 -18.23
C LEU A 186 28.17 3.23 -18.47
N LYS A 187 28.46 2.68 -19.64
CA LYS A 187 28.31 1.25 -19.93
C LYS A 187 29.25 0.42 -19.04
N ALA A 188 30.53 0.81 -18.95
CA ALA A 188 31.50 0.13 -18.08
C ALA A 188 31.09 0.19 -16.60
N LYS A 189 30.65 1.36 -16.14
CA LYS A 189 30.14 1.54 -14.76
C LYS A 189 28.88 0.72 -14.49
N THR A 190 27.98 0.63 -15.47
CA THR A 190 26.80 -0.22 -15.40
C THR A 190 27.17 -1.69 -15.26
N ALA A 191 28.15 -2.16 -16.03
CA ALA A 191 28.65 -3.53 -15.94
C ALA A 191 29.28 -3.80 -14.56
N GLN A 192 30.15 -2.91 -14.06
CA GLN A 192 30.77 -3.03 -12.73
C GLN A 192 29.73 -3.18 -11.61
N LEU A 193 28.73 -2.29 -11.58
CA LEU A 193 27.68 -2.36 -10.55
C LEU A 193 26.82 -3.63 -10.66
N ALA A 194 26.68 -4.20 -11.86
CA ALA A 194 26.00 -5.47 -12.04
C ALA A 194 26.83 -6.64 -11.49
N PHE A 195 28.16 -6.61 -11.60
CA PHE A 195 29.04 -7.60 -10.97
C PHE A 195 28.97 -7.53 -9.44
N ASP A 196 29.03 -6.32 -8.87
CA ASP A 196 28.94 -6.12 -7.41
C ASP A 196 27.60 -6.62 -6.85
N GLU A 197 26.48 -6.34 -7.54
CA GLU A 197 25.15 -6.84 -7.15
C GLU A 197 25.01 -8.37 -7.18
N ASN A 198 25.88 -9.07 -7.92
CA ASN A 198 25.89 -10.53 -8.02
C ASN A 198 26.90 -11.20 -7.08
N ASN A 199 27.88 -10.47 -6.55
CA ASN A 199 28.96 -11.01 -5.72
C ASN A 199 28.62 -11.10 -4.21
N ASP A 200 27.41 -10.69 -3.82
CA ASP A 200 26.86 -10.93 -2.47
C ASP A 200 26.37 -12.39 -2.25
N GLY A 201 26.87 -13.34 -3.06
CA GLY A 201 26.53 -14.75 -2.93
C GLY A 201 27.66 -15.65 -3.42
N ASP A 202 28.36 -16.26 -2.46
CA ASP A 202 29.34 -17.32 -2.67
C ASP A 202 28.88 -18.31 -3.75
N GLY A 203 29.61 -18.32 -4.85
CA GLY A 203 29.29 -19.11 -6.03
C GLY A 203 30.36 -18.93 -7.09
N GLU A 204 31.56 -19.43 -6.80
CA GLU A 204 32.60 -19.64 -7.81
C GLU A 204 32.02 -20.47 -8.99
N ASP A 205 32.46 -20.08 -10.19
CA ASP A 205 32.42 -20.80 -11.47
C ASP A 205 31.11 -20.80 -12.29
N LYS A 206 31.02 -19.84 -13.23
CA LYS A 206 31.09 -20.05 -14.70
C LYS A 206 30.54 -18.85 -15.47
N GLU A 207 31.31 -17.77 -15.49
CA GLU A 207 30.99 -16.56 -16.25
C GLU A 207 32.05 -16.28 -17.31
N ALA A 208 31.85 -16.81 -18.52
CA ALA A 208 32.59 -16.33 -19.70
C ALA A 208 31.81 -16.42 -21.03
N LEU A 209 30.63 -17.06 -21.09
CA LEU A 209 29.91 -17.25 -22.36
C LEU A 209 28.49 -16.65 -22.41
N ASN A 210 27.99 -16.05 -21.33
CA ASN A 210 26.63 -15.49 -21.28
C ASN A 210 26.55 -14.03 -21.76
N HIS A 211 27.68 -13.39 -22.10
CA HIS A 211 27.72 -12.00 -22.54
C HIS A 211 27.28 -11.79 -24.01
N LEU A 212 26.97 -12.88 -24.73
CA LEU A 212 26.53 -12.86 -26.14
C LEU A 212 25.08 -13.31 -26.36
N LEU A 213 24.40 -13.80 -25.31
CA LEU A 213 22.99 -14.15 -25.42
C LEU A 213 22.16 -12.92 -25.02
N THR A 214 21.46 -12.34 -26.00
CA THR A 214 20.44 -11.32 -25.78
C THR A 214 19.05 -11.88 -26.15
N GLY A 215 17.99 -11.33 -25.56
CA GLY A 215 16.62 -11.76 -25.83
C GLY A 215 16.22 -13.10 -25.20
N ILE A 216 15.42 -13.91 -25.91
CA ILE A 216 14.77 -15.13 -25.40
C ILE A 216 15.79 -16.20 -24.96
N HIS A 217 16.94 -16.26 -25.62
CA HIS A 217 17.99 -17.24 -25.30
C HIS A 217 18.64 -16.99 -23.94
N ALA A 218 18.85 -15.71 -23.57
CA ALA A 218 19.35 -15.33 -22.26
C ALA A 218 18.36 -15.73 -21.16
N ILE A 219 17.07 -15.46 -21.41
CA ILE A 219 15.97 -15.78 -20.50
C ILE A 219 15.85 -17.29 -20.30
N ALA A 220 15.96 -18.07 -21.37
CA ALA A 220 15.90 -19.53 -21.28
C ALA A 220 17.12 -20.11 -20.55
N ALA A 221 18.32 -19.57 -20.76
CA ALA A 221 19.52 -19.97 -20.03
C ALA A 221 19.42 -19.62 -18.53
N GLN A 222 18.93 -18.43 -18.20
CA GLN A 222 18.74 -17.98 -16.83
C GLN A 222 17.62 -18.75 -16.11
N SER A 223 16.49 -19.00 -16.78
CA SER A 223 15.38 -19.82 -16.25
C SER A 223 15.86 -21.22 -15.87
N ARG A 224 16.69 -21.84 -16.73
CA ARG A 224 17.32 -23.14 -16.44
C ARG A 224 18.28 -23.10 -15.25
N GLN A 225 18.99 -22.00 -15.03
CA GLN A 225 19.86 -21.82 -13.87
C GLN A 225 19.06 -21.58 -12.57
N THR A 226 17.99 -20.78 -12.62
CA THR A 226 17.16 -20.46 -11.45
C THR A 226 16.21 -21.58 -11.06
N ALA A 227 15.72 -22.37 -12.03
CA ALA A 227 14.85 -23.52 -11.77
C ALA A 227 15.56 -24.64 -10.99
N GLY A 228 16.91 -24.68 -11.01
CA GLY A 228 17.71 -25.60 -10.20
C GLY A 228 18.15 -25.05 -8.84
N ARG A 229 17.95 -23.76 -8.55
CA ARG A 229 18.35 -23.14 -7.27
C ARG A 229 17.24 -23.29 -6.24
N HIS A 230 17.17 -24.45 -5.60
CA HIS A 230 16.48 -24.56 -4.32
C HIS A 230 17.20 -23.67 -3.27
N ILE A 231 16.44 -22.85 -2.54
CA ILE A 231 16.98 -22.14 -1.37
C ILE A 231 17.52 -23.18 -0.39
N SER A 232 18.74 -23.00 0.12
CA SER A 232 19.30 -23.93 1.10
C SER A 232 18.41 -23.95 2.35
N ARG A 233 18.19 -25.14 2.92
CA ARG A 233 17.31 -25.33 4.09
C ARG A 233 17.68 -24.40 5.25
N GLN A 234 18.98 -24.17 5.45
CA GLN A 234 19.49 -23.27 6.49
C GLN A 234 19.09 -21.82 6.25
N LYS A 235 19.19 -21.33 5.00
CA LYS A 235 18.80 -19.97 4.64
C LYS A 235 17.30 -19.74 4.79
N LEU A 236 16.48 -20.71 4.39
CA LEU A 236 15.03 -20.64 4.62
C LEU A 236 14.70 -20.61 6.12
N MET A 237 15.35 -21.46 6.91
CA MET A 237 15.17 -21.50 8.36
C MET A 237 15.56 -20.15 9.02
N GLN A 238 16.66 -19.55 8.59
CA GLN A 238 17.07 -18.23 9.08
C GLN A 238 16.03 -17.16 8.74
N MET A 239 15.55 -17.11 7.50
CA MET A 239 14.51 -16.17 7.08
C MET A 239 13.21 -16.33 7.90
N CYS A 240 12.79 -17.58 8.17
CA CYS A 240 11.63 -17.83 9.02
C CYS A 240 11.87 -17.38 10.47
N ASN A 241 13.04 -17.67 11.04
CA ASN A 241 13.36 -17.28 12.41
C ASN A 241 13.42 -15.75 12.55
N ASP A 242 14.03 -15.05 11.59
CA ASP A 242 14.11 -13.59 11.60
C ASP A 242 12.72 -12.95 11.51
N ALA A 243 11.85 -13.49 10.65
CA ALA A 243 10.47 -13.01 10.50
C ALA A 243 9.62 -13.27 11.75
N MET A 244 9.77 -14.44 12.39
CA MET A 244 9.08 -14.72 13.66
C MET A 244 9.60 -13.82 14.78
N ALA A 245 10.91 -13.56 14.85
CA ALA A 245 11.50 -12.69 15.85
C ALA A 245 11.04 -11.23 15.71
N SER A 246 10.96 -10.69 14.48
CA SER A 246 10.43 -9.35 14.26
C SER A 246 8.96 -9.25 14.69
N PHE A 247 8.15 -10.25 14.33
CA PHE A 247 6.74 -10.29 14.70
C PHE A 247 6.54 -10.34 16.22
N GLU A 248 7.27 -11.22 16.92
CA GLU A 248 7.22 -11.32 18.40
C GLU A 248 7.61 -10.00 19.05
N SER A 249 8.65 -9.32 18.55
CA SER A 249 9.09 -8.03 19.09
C SER A 249 8.03 -6.92 18.93
N GLU A 250 7.35 -6.89 17.78
CA GLU A 250 6.28 -5.94 17.51
C GLU A 250 5.05 -6.21 18.36
N GLU A 251 4.69 -7.48 18.56
CA GLU A 251 3.59 -7.89 19.44
C GLU A 251 3.87 -7.50 20.90
N GLU A 252 5.10 -7.72 21.39
CA GLU A 252 5.51 -7.32 22.74
C GLU A 252 5.48 -5.80 22.93
N GLU A 253 5.92 -5.02 21.94
CA GLU A 253 5.82 -3.57 21.96
C GLU A 253 4.38 -3.08 21.98
N ALA A 254 3.51 -3.67 21.15
CA ALA A 254 2.09 -3.36 21.13
C ALA A 254 1.43 -3.68 22.48
N ALA A 255 1.74 -4.84 23.07
CA ALA A 255 1.26 -5.23 24.38
C ALA A 255 1.75 -4.28 25.50
N ARG A 256 3.01 -3.83 25.43
CA ARG A 256 3.55 -2.82 26.36
C ARG A 256 2.83 -1.48 26.21
N ARG A 257 2.63 -1.00 24.98
CA ARG A 257 1.90 0.25 24.71
C ARG A 257 0.45 0.16 25.21
N ALA A 258 -0.21 -0.98 25.01
CA ALA A 258 -1.57 -1.20 25.49
C ALA A 258 -1.67 -1.17 27.03
N LYS A 259 -0.71 -1.79 27.74
CA LYS A 259 -0.63 -1.72 29.21
C LYS A 259 -0.38 -0.31 29.71
N VAL A 260 0.56 0.41 29.08
CA VAL A 260 0.85 1.80 29.44
C VAL A 260 -0.36 2.69 29.18
N ALA A 261 -1.08 2.48 28.08
CA ALA A 261 -2.30 3.22 27.77
C ALA A 261 -3.44 2.90 28.75
N SER A 262 -3.56 1.64 29.22
CA SER A 262 -4.58 1.30 30.21
C SER A 262 -4.30 1.87 31.60
N ASP A 263 -3.04 2.09 31.94
CA ASP A 263 -2.63 2.61 33.26
C ASP A 263 -2.61 4.14 33.31
N GLN A 264 -2.70 4.83 32.17
CA GLN A 264 -2.77 6.29 32.11
C GLN A 264 -4.17 6.78 32.48
N PRO A 265 -4.31 7.67 33.49
CA PRO A 265 -5.58 8.28 33.82
C PRO A 265 -5.97 9.35 32.78
N ASP A 266 -7.26 9.44 32.50
CA ASP A 266 -7.85 10.45 31.59
C ASP A 266 -7.79 11.88 32.20
N GLU A 267 -8.17 12.91 31.44
CA GLU A 267 -8.20 14.32 31.88
C GLU A 267 -9.03 14.56 33.17
N ASP A 268 -10.05 13.72 33.40
CA ASP A 268 -10.89 13.74 34.61
C ASP A 268 -10.34 12.85 35.75
N GLY A 269 -9.17 12.22 35.57
CA GLY A 269 -8.50 11.39 36.58
C GLY A 269 -9.04 9.96 36.73
N PHE A 270 -9.90 9.50 35.82
CA PHE A 270 -10.42 8.13 35.81
C PHE A 270 -9.53 7.19 34.99
N ILE A 271 -9.40 5.95 35.44
CA ILE A 271 -8.71 4.88 34.71
C ILE A 271 -9.78 4.02 34.02
N THR A 272 -9.75 3.97 32.70
CA THR A 272 -10.70 3.17 31.92
C THR A 272 -10.33 1.68 31.99
N VAL A 273 -11.11 0.91 32.76
CA VAL A 273 -10.92 -0.55 32.88
C VAL A 273 -11.49 -1.24 31.62
N THR A 274 -10.63 -1.55 30.66
CA THR A 274 -10.98 -2.42 29.54
C THR A 274 -10.96 -3.88 30.00
N GLN A 275 -12.00 -4.65 29.66
CA GLN A 275 -11.94 -6.10 29.88
C GLN A 275 -10.92 -6.68 28.91
N LYS A 276 -9.99 -7.48 29.42
CA LYS A 276 -9.07 -8.30 28.62
C LYS A 276 -9.87 -9.34 27.82
N SER A 277 -10.60 -8.93 26.79
CA SER A 277 -11.15 -9.87 25.82
C SER A 277 -10.12 -10.09 24.74
N THR A 278 -9.71 -11.36 24.62
CA THR A 278 -9.03 -12.07 23.52
C THR A 278 -8.33 -11.23 22.45
N PRO A 279 -7.03 -11.46 22.17
CA PRO A 279 -6.32 -10.78 21.09
C PRO A 279 -6.88 -11.27 19.74
N THR A 280 -7.93 -10.61 19.25
CA THR A 280 -8.26 -10.67 17.83
C THR A 280 -7.28 -9.77 17.11
N PHE A 281 -6.30 -10.42 16.49
CA PHE A 281 -5.42 -9.89 15.47
C PHE A 281 -6.11 -8.81 14.62
N GLY A 282 -5.59 -7.57 14.63
CA GLY A 282 -5.94 -6.52 13.67
C GLY A 282 -7.16 -5.61 13.93
N ALA A 283 -7.81 -5.63 15.09
CA ALA A 283 -9.08 -4.87 15.27
C ALA A 283 -9.10 -3.79 16.38
N ALA A 284 -7.99 -3.49 17.04
CA ALA A 284 -8.06 -2.86 18.37
C ALA A 284 -8.24 -1.32 18.43
N ASN A 285 -8.16 -0.56 17.33
CA ASN A 285 -8.18 0.92 17.44
C ASN A 285 -9.32 1.64 16.70
N GLY A 286 -10.19 0.92 15.97
CA GLY A 286 -11.28 1.54 15.18
C GLY A 286 -12.69 1.03 15.46
N MET A 287 -12.85 -0.05 16.23
CA MET A 287 -14.13 -0.75 16.32
C MET A 287 -15.01 -0.36 17.52
N GLU A 288 -14.45 0.29 18.53
CA GLU A 288 -15.21 0.58 19.76
C GLU A 288 -16.26 1.69 19.52
N GLU A 289 -15.91 2.70 18.72
CA GLU A 289 -16.85 3.75 18.29
C GLU A 289 -17.94 3.19 17.35
N GLU A 290 -17.56 2.28 16.43
CA GLU A 290 -18.51 1.66 15.49
C GLU A 290 -19.48 0.67 16.17
N LEU A 291 -19.03 -0.05 17.21
CA LEU A 291 -19.86 -0.94 18.02
C LEU A 291 -20.91 -0.17 18.83
N HIS A 292 -20.61 1.05 19.29
CA HIS A 292 -21.57 1.91 19.98
C HIS A 292 -22.68 2.43 19.03
N HIS A 293 -22.33 2.75 17.77
CA HIS A 293 -23.31 3.15 16.77
C HIS A 293 -24.19 1.98 16.28
N ARG A 294 -23.63 0.78 16.09
CA ARG A 294 -24.42 -0.42 15.73
C ARG A 294 -25.38 -0.87 16.82
N ARG A 295 -25.02 -0.69 18.10
CA ARG A 295 -25.86 -1.08 19.25
C ARG A 295 -27.06 -0.15 19.49
N LYS A 296 -27.01 1.12 19.02
CA LYS A 296 -28.14 2.06 19.09
C LYS A 296 -29.19 1.84 17.99
N ALA A 297 -28.82 1.30 16.83
CA ALA A 297 -29.76 1.10 15.72
C ALA A 297 -30.62 -0.18 15.84
N GLY A 298 -30.21 -1.17 16.64
CA GLY A 298 -30.82 -2.52 16.64
C GLY A 298 -31.60 -2.95 17.88
N LYS A 299 -31.91 -2.06 18.85
CA LYS A 299 -32.60 -2.44 20.11
C LYS A 299 -33.98 -1.82 20.25
N ARG A 300 -34.91 -2.26 19.40
CA ARG A 300 -36.33 -2.36 19.75
C ARG A 300 -36.70 -3.84 19.63
N ASN A 301 -37.26 -4.43 20.69
CA ASN A 301 -37.76 -5.82 20.77
C ASN A 301 -36.79 -7.00 20.98
N ARG A 302 -35.81 -6.88 21.90
CA ARG A 302 -35.45 -8.07 22.70
C ARG A 302 -35.98 -7.85 24.11
N LYS A 303 -37.20 -8.37 24.36
CA LYS A 303 -37.64 -8.69 25.73
C LYS A 303 -36.52 -9.53 26.32
N ARG A 304 -35.74 -8.96 27.23
CA ARG A 304 -34.78 -9.70 28.04
C ARG A 304 -35.59 -10.82 28.69
N LYS A 305 -35.33 -12.06 28.32
CA LYS A 305 -35.77 -13.22 29.11
C LYS A 305 -35.05 -13.02 30.44
N GLY A 306 -35.76 -12.44 31.42
CA GLY A 306 -35.22 -12.21 32.74
C GLY A 306 -34.67 -13.54 33.22
N GLY A 307 -33.39 -13.55 33.60
CA GLY A 307 -32.89 -14.65 34.43
C GLY A 307 -33.83 -14.76 35.64
N SER A 308 -34.01 -15.98 36.15
CA SER A 308 -34.93 -16.34 37.24
C SER A 308 -34.64 -15.68 38.60
N GLY A 309 -34.02 -14.50 38.61
CA GLY A 309 -33.77 -13.66 39.78
C GLY A 309 -33.85 -12.15 39.49
N ALA A 310 -34.33 -11.74 38.29
CA ALA A 310 -34.55 -10.32 37.96
C ALA A 310 -36.02 -9.87 38.10
N ASP A 311 -36.95 -10.81 38.25
CA ASP A 311 -38.34 -10.52 38.63
C ASP A 311 -38.47 -10.52 40.15
N GLU A 312 -39.31 -9.63 40.68
CA GLU A 312 -39.65 -9.56 42.10
C GLU A 312 -40.18 -10.94 42.56
N LEU A 313 -39.60 -11.50 43.62
CA LEU A 313 -40.05 -12.78 44.17
C LEU A 313 -41.52 -12.65 44.59
N SER A 314 -42.39 -13.44 43.94
CA SER A 314 -43.85 -13.37 44.11
C SER A 314 -44.39 -13.85 45.46
N ASP A 315 -43.51 -14.37 46.34
CA ASP A 315 -43.91 -14.98 47.62
C ASP A 315 -43.11 -14.43 48.83
N PHE A 316 -42.38 -13.34 48.64
CA PHE A 316 -41.53 -12.79 49.70
C PHE A 316 -42.34 -11.98 50.73
N TYR A 317 -43.38 -11.27 50.30
CA TYR A 317 -44.14 -10.38 51.17
C TYR A 317 -45.49 -10.96 51.60
N ARG A 318 -45.88 -10.69 52.86
CA ARG A 318 -47.17 -11.13 53.43
C ARG A 318 -48.39 -10.61 52.68
N PHE A 319 -48.28 -9.49 51.95
CA PHE A 319 -49.37 -8.98 51.13
C PHE A 319 -49.53 -9.80 49.84
N GLN A 320 -48.43 -10.33 49.25
CA GLN A 320 -48.47 -11.18 48.05
C GLN A 320 -49.18 -12.50 48.36
N THR A 321 -48.89 -13.13 49.50
CA THR A 321 -49.60 -14.34 49.97
C THR A 321 -51.06 -14.08 50.32
N LYS A 322 -51.39 -12.91 50.88
CA LYS A 322 -52.78 -12.52 51.15
C LYS A 322 -53.56 -12.29 49.85
N GLU A 323 -52.91 -11.69 48.85
CA GLU A 323 -53.49 -11.44 47.54
C GLU A 323 -53.69 -12.73 46.73
N SER A 324 -52.72 -13.66 46.77
CA SER A 324 -52.86 -14.97 46.12
C SER A 324 -54.03 -15.77 46.70
N ARG A 325 -54.14 -15.86 48.03
CA ARG A 325 -55.30 -16.53 48.68
C ARG A 325 -56.63 -15.87 48.37
N LYS A 326 -56.66 -14.54 48.27
CA LYS A 326 -57.88 -13.79 47.90
C LYS A 326 -58.27 -14.10 46.45
N LYS A 327 -57.30 -14.21 45.55
CA LYS A 327 -57.51 -14.58 44.15
C LYS A 327 -58.01 -16.02 44.03
N GLU A 328 -57.39 -16.98 44.73
CA GLU A 328 -57.84 -18.37 44.76
C GLU A 328 -59.28 -18.50 45.28
N ALA A 329 -59.62 -17.79 46.36
CA ALA A 329 -60.98 -17.78 46.90
C ALA A 329 -62.00 -17.18 45.92
N HIS A 330 -61.59 -16.17 45.13
CA HIS A 330 -62.42 -15.60 44.08
C HIS A 330 -62.61 -16.57 42.91
N ASP A 331 -61.55 -17.23 42.46
CA ASP A 331 -61.61 -18.22 41.37
C ASP A 331 -62.50 -19.42 41.74
N LEU A 332 -62.48 -19.87 42.99
CA LEU A 332 -63.39 -20.92 43.48
C LEU A 332 -64.85 -20.49 43.43
N LYS A 333 -65.15 -19.23 43.81
CA LYS A 333 -66.52 -18.69 43.70
C LYS A 333 -66.96 -18.61 42.25
N ALA A 334 -66.09 -18.12 41.36
CA ALA A 334 -66.38 -18.03 39.93
C ALA A 334 -66.69 -19.41 39.34
N ARG A 335 -65.87 -20.43 39.63
CA ARG A 335 -66.12 -21.82 39.19
C ARG A 335 -67.42 -22.39 39.74
N PHE A 336 -67.75 -22.09 41.00
CA PHE A 336 -69.01 -22.52 41.59
C PHE A 336 -70.22 -21.88 40.91
N GLU A 337 -70.15 -20.59 40.58
CA GLU A 337 -71.20 -19.89 39.84
C GLU A 337 -71.36 -20.46 38.42
N GLU A 338 -70.26 -20.77 37.74
CA GLU A 338 -70.29 -21.45 36.44
C GLU A 338 -70.96 -22.83 36.53
N ASP A 339 -70.61 -23.63 37.53
CA ASP A 339 -71.19 -24.96 37.72
C ASP A 339 -72.66 -24.88 38.13
N LEU A 340 -73.03 -23.90 38.95
CA LEU A 340 -74.43 -23.61 39.27
C LEU A 340 -75.21 -23.19 38.02
N ALA A 341 -74.61 -22.40 37.12
CA ALA A 341 -75.21 -22.03 35.85
C ALA A 341 -75.35 -23.24 34.91
N LYS A 342 -74.35 -24.13 34.84
CA LYS A 342 -74.43 -25.39 34.08
C LYS A 342 -75.55 -26.29 34.60
N VAL A 343 -75.66 -26.44 35.93
CA VAL A 343 -76.73 -27.23 36.56
C VAL A 343 -78.10 -26.62 36.28
N LYS A 344 -78.25 -25.29 36.32
CA LYS A 344 -79.50 -24.61 35.95
C LYS A 344 -79.89 -24.92 34.49
N LYS A 345 -78.96 -24.79 33.55
CA LYS A 345 -79.19 -25.16 32.14
C LYS A 345 -79.61 -26.62 31.98
N MET A 346 -78.91 -27.55 32.64
CA MET A 346 -79.26 -28.98 32.61
C MET A 346 -80.63 -29.29 33.24
N LYS A 347 -81.06 -28.50 34.24
CA LYS A 347 -82.41 -28.61 34.83
C LYS A 347 -83.49 -28.11 33.87
N GLU A 348 -83.26 -26.99 33.19
CA GLU A 348 -84.16 -26.46 32.15
C GLU A 348 -84.33 -27.46 30.99
N GLU A 349 -83.23 -28.09 30.57
CA GLU A 349 -83.21 -29.13 29.54
C GLU A 349 -83.72 -30.50 30.02
N ARG A 350 -84.19 -30.62 31.27
CA ARG A 350 -84.67 -31.85 31.93
C ARG A 350 -83.67 -33.02 31.91
N ALA A 351 -82.39 -32.75 31.67
CA ALA A 351 -81.31 -33.74 31.63
C ALA A 351 -80.58 -33.90 32.98
N TYR A 352 -80.95 -33.13 34.01
CA TYR A 352 -80.31 -33.18 35.31
C TYR A 352 -80.73 -34.40 36.15
N ARG A 353 -79.77 -35.26 36.48
CA ARG A 353 -79.93 -36.44 37.36
C ARG A 353 -79.06 -36.30 38.61
N PRO A 354 -79.62 -35.91 39.76
CA PRO A 354 -78.88 -35.90 41.01
C PRO A 354 -78.81 -37.33 41.59
N PHE A 355 -77.58 -37.81 41.79
CA PHE A 355 -77.14 -39.12 42.32
C PHE A 355 -77.17 -40.29 41.33
#